data_AF-A0A1J5ECP0-F1
#
_entry.id   AF-A0A1J5ECP0-F1
#
_cell.length_a   1.000
_cell.length_b   1.000
_cell.length_c   1.000
_cell.angle_alpha   90.00
_cell.angle_beta   90.00
_cell.angle_gamma   90.00
#
_symmetry.space_group_name_H-M   'P 1'
#
loop_
_entity.id
_entity.type
_entity.pdbx_description
1 polymer ?
#
loop_
_entity_poly.entity_id
_entity_poly.type
_entity_poly.pdbx_seq_one_letter_code
_entity_poly.pdbx_strand_id
1 'polypeptide(L)'
;MNVSNLEAAKAWYSELLGRAPYFDQPFYVGFDVGGYELGLHPLDEGDGAGAGGSTVYWEVEDAGFAIAHALEKGATLVQPALDVGGDVVVGSVQDPFGNLLGFIFNPHFAPPLTAVSVAEMSEQAIVKEAELVGSRDAIWALWCAPETWLVEKANVELRVGGRYALHFDFDQKPGFRGSEGCRILSLLPGRMLSFTWNAPPSLPETRFRRTWVVVELEELEAGRTRVRLTHTGWPADGLANPESQWPQTFQYFERAWSMVLQALERHLSAVKG
;
A
#
# COMPACT_ATOMS: atom_id res chain seq x y z
N MET A 1 -7.93 -16.15 14.55
CA MET A 1 -8.05 -17.20 15.58
C MET A 1 -9.47 -17.21 16.09
N ASN A 2 -10.06 -18.40 16.16
CA ASN A 2 -11.42 -18.59 16.61
C ASN A 2 -11.46 -18.70 18.13
N VAL A 3 -12.26 -17.84 18.77
CA VAL A 3 -12.33 -17.72 20.23
C VAL A 3 -13.77 -17.88 20.72
N SER A 4 -13.95 -18.65 21.80
CA SER A 4 -15.27 -18.86 22.42
C SER A 4 -15.77 -17.67 23.23
N ASN A 5 -14.87 -16.72 23.56
CA ASN A 5 -15.21 -15.49 24.26
C ASN A 5 -14.30 -14.37 23.75
N LEU A 6 -14.84 -13.52 22.87
CA LEU A 6 -14.10 -12.45 22.19
C LEU A 6 -13.60 -11.38 23.17
N GLU A 7 -14.41 -10.97 24.15
CA GLU A 7 -14.03 -9.95 25.14
C GLU A 7 -12.90 -10.44 26.06
N ALA A 8 -12.98 -11.68 26.55
CA ALA A 8 -11.92 -12.26 27.36
C ALA A 8 -10.60 -12.42 26.57
N ALA A 9 -10.69 -12.86 25.31
CA ALA A 9 -9.53 -12.97 24.44
C ALA A 9 -8.91 -11.61 24.13
N LYS A 10 -9.72 -10.59 23.80
CA LYS A 10 -9.28 -9.21 23.60
C LYS A 10 -8.51 -8.67 24.80
N ALA A 11 -9.06 -8.83 26.01
CA ALA A 11 -8.41 -8.36 27.23
C ALA A 11 -7.04 -9.04 27.43
N TRP A 12 -6.97 -10.35 27.25
CA TRP A 12 -5.74 -11.13 27.41
C TRP A 12 -4.68 -10.74 26.36
N TYR A 13 -5.04 -10.64 25.09
CA TYR A 13 -4.10 -10.24 24.03
C TYR A 13 -3.64 -8.79 24.18
N SER A 14 -4.50 -7.90 24.68
CA SER A 14 -4.11 -6.52 24.96
C SER A 14 -3.05 -6.44 26.06
N GLU A 15 -3.18 -7.25 27.11
CA GLU A 15 -2.19 -7.38 28.18
C GLU A 15 -0.88 -7.99 27.65
N LEU A 16 -0.96 -9.11 26.92
CA LEU A 16 0.21 -9.79 26.34
C LEU A 16 1.02 -8.87 25.42
N LEU A 17 0.34 -8.12 24.56
CA LEU A 17 0.98 -7.29 23.54
C LEU A 17 1.35 -5.89 24.06
N GLY A 18 0.86 -5.52 25.26
CA GLY A 18 1.01 -4.20 25.84
C GLY A 18 0.40 -3.08 25.01
N ARG A 19 -0.61 -3.38 24.18
CA ARG A 19 -1.26 -2.43 23.26
C ARG A 19 -2.75 -2.75 23.07
N ALA A 20 -3.54 -1.73 22.79
CA ALA A 20 -4.94 -1.89 22.39
C ALA A 20 -5.07 -2.41 20.94
N PRO A 21 -6.17 -3.08 20.58
CA PRO A 21 -6.46 -3.41 19.18
C PRO A 21 -6.61 -2.14 18.34
N TYR A 22 -6.27 -2.23 17.05
CA TYR A 22 -6.50 -1.13 16.11
C TYR A 22 -7.94 -1.13 15.57
N PHE A 23 -8.61 -2.28 15.65
CA PHE A 23 -10.00 -2.49 15.26
C PHE A 23 -10.71 -3.35 16.31
N ASP A 24 -11.86 -2.89 16.80
CA ASP A 24 -12.64 -3.55 17.85
C ASP A 24 -14.12 -3.48 17.49
N GLN A 25 -14.71 -4.61 17.10
CA GLN A 25 -16.12 -4.78 16.84
C GLN A 25 -16.60 -6.14 17.37
N PRO A 26 -17.91 -6.32 17.66
CA PRO A 26 -18.45 -7.58 18.21
C PRO A 26 -18.19 -8.83 17.35
N PHE A 27 -17.90 -8.65 16.07
CA PHE A 27 -17.62 -9.72 15.10
C PHE A 27 -16.12 -9.91 14.81
N TYR A 28 -15.25 -8.95 15.17
CA TYR A 28 -13.82 -9.04 14.87
C TYR A 28 -13.00 -8.08 15.73
N VAL A 29 -11.87 -8.57 16.24
CA VAL A 29 -10.85 -7.74 16.91
C VAL A 29 -9.51 -7.93 16.21
N GLY A 30 -8.89 -6.84 15.77
CA GLY A 30 -7.62 -6.84 15.05
C GLY A 30 -6.49 -6.18 15.82
N PHE A 31 -5.34 -6.86 15.90
CA PHE A 31 -4.08 -6.28 16.38
C PHE A 31 -3.05 -6.22 15.24
N ASP A 32 -2.26 -5.15 15.21
CA ASP A 32 -0.98 -5.12 14.50
C ASP A 32 0.08 -5.61 15.48
N VAL A 33 0.78 -6.70 15.14
CA VAL A 33 1.89 -7.26 15.91
C VAL A 33 3.17 -7.24 15.06
N GLY A 34 3.82 -6.08 15.00
CA GLY A 34 5.11 -5.94 14.33
C GLY A 34 4.99 -6.00 12.80
N GLY A 35 3.88 -5.53 12.24
CA GLY A 35 3.60 -5.63 10.81
C GLY A 35 3.00 -6.97 10.39
N TYR A 36 2.45 -7.73 11.34
CA TYR A 36 1.63 -8.92 11.09
C TYR A 36 0.25 -8.76 11.74
N GLU A 37 -0.80 -9.17 11.04
CA GLU A 37 -2.16 -9.10 11.55
C GLU A 37 -2.46 -10.29 12.49
N LEU A 38 -2.96 -9.97 13.68
CA LEU A 38 -3.56 -10.94 14.59
C LEU A 38 -5.05 -10.64 14.74
N GLY A 39 -5.87 -11.41 14.02
CA GLY A 39 -7.33 -11.35 14.10
C GLY A 39 -7.92 -12.32 15.12
N LEU A 40 -8.84 -11.85 15.95
CA LEU A 40 -9.70 -12.65 16.82
C LEU A 40 -11.11 -12.65 16.24
N HIS A 41 -11.66 -13.84 16.01
CA HIS A 41 -13.00 -14.05 15.47
C HIS A 41 -13.79 -14.93 16.45
N PRO A 42 -15.08 -14.65 16.71
CA PRO A 42 -15.92 -15.56 17.49
C PRO A 42 -16.04 -16.93 16.80
N LEU A 43 -16.46 -17.98 17.52
CA LEU A 43 -16.74 -19.28 16.90
C LEU A 43 -18.02 -19.20 16.06
N ASP A 44 -17.93 -19.57 14.77
CA ASP A 44 -19.10 -19.84 13.94
C ASP A 44 -19.59 -21.29 14.11
N GLU A 45 -20.84 -21.57 13.72
CA GLU A 45 -21.36 -22.94 13.72
C GLU A 45 -20.57 -23.84 12.77
N GLY A 46 -19.86 -24.83 13.34
CA GLY A 46 -19.03 -25.78 12.60
C GLY A 46 -17.51 -25.59 12.80
N ASP A 47 -17.10 -24.47 13.39
CA ASP A 47 -15.70 -24.20 13.69
C ASP A 47 -15.24 -24.86 15.00
N GLY A 48 -14.05 -25.46 14.98
CA GLY A 48 -13.38 -25.95 16.18
C GLY A 48 -12.57 -24.86 16.89
N ALA A 49 -12.63 -24.79 18.22
CA ALA A 49 -11.69 -24.00 19.02
C ALA A 49 -10.39 -24.79 19.31
N GLY A 50 -9.27 -24.11 19.55
CA GLY A 50 -8.00 -24.73 19.96
C GLY A 50 -7.07 -25.06 18.80
N ALA A 51 -6.38 -26.21 18.83
CA ALA A 51 -5.28 -26.56 17.92
C ALA A 51 -5.64 -26.62 16.42
N GLY A 52 -6.93 -26.54 16.06
CA GLY A 52 -7.43 -26.40 14.67
C GLY A 52 -8.24 -25.13 14.39
N GLY A 53 -8.31 -24.20 15.35
CA GLY A 53 -9.09 -22.95 15.26
C GLY A 53 -8.28 -21.72 14.84
N SER A 54 -7.06 -21.93 14.34
CA SER A 54 -6.19 -20.85 13.85
C SER A 54 -6.09 -20.91 12.33
N THR A 55 -6.77 -20.00 11.65
CA THR A 55 -6.55 -19.73 10.23
C THR A 55 -5.41 -18.74 10.08
N VAL A 56 -4.41 -19.08 9.27
CA VAL A 56 -3.42 -18.11 8.82
C VAL A 56 -4.04 -17.31 7.68
N TYR A 57 -4.04 -15.99 7.80
CA TYR A 57 -4.38 -15.10 6.69
C TYR A 57 -3.12 -14.50 6.10
N TRP A 58 -2.94 -14.69 4.80
CA TRP A 58 -1.93 -13.97 4.04
C TRP A 58 -2.54 -12.69 3.50
N GLU A 59 -1.92 -11.57 3.86
CA GLU A 59 -2.26 -10.29 3.26
C GLU A 59 -1.93 -10.33 1.76
N VAL A 60 -2.90 -9.93 0.96
CA VAL A 60 -2.82 -9.85 -0.48
C VAL A 60 -3.49 -8.57 -0.96
N GLU A 61 -3.03 -8.04 -2.08
CA GLU A 61 -3.68 -6.86 -2.69
C GLU A 61 -5.02 -7.20 -3.38
N ASP A 62 -5.27 -8.49 -3.66
CA ASP A 62 -6.52 -9.00 -4.24
C ASP A 62 -6.82 -10.43 -3.77
N ALA A 63 -7.73 -10.56 -2.80
CA ALA A 63 -8.14 -11.85 -2.26
C ALA A 63 -8.83 -12.75 -3.30
N GLY A 64 -9.58 -12.18 -4.24
CA GLY A 64 -10.25 -12.95 -5.29
C GLY A 64 -9.25 -13.59 -6.25
N PHE A 65 -8.25 -12.80 -6.68
CA PHE A 65 -7.15 -13.32 -7.49
C PHE A 65 -6.36 -14.40 -6.76
N ALA A 66 -6.02 -14.18 -5.48
CA ALA A 66 -5.25 -15.13 -4.68
C ALA A 66 -5.99 -16.48 -4.52
N ILE A 67 -7.29 -16.45 -4.28
CA ILE A 67 -8.13 -17.66 -4.23
C ILE A 67 -8.13 -18.37 -5.58
N ALA A 68 -8.42 -17.65 -6.67
CA ALA A 68 -8.43 -18.25 -8.00
C ALA A 68 -7.10 -18.94 -8.32
N HIS A 69 -5.98 -18.29 -8.01
CA HIS A 69 -4.66 -18.85 -8.19
C HIS A 69 -4.41 -20.09 -7.31
N ALA A 70 -4.84 -20.08 -6.05
CA ALA A 70 -4.72 -21.25 -5.18
C ALA A 70 -5.54 -22.45 -5.70
N LEU A 71 -6.75 -22.22 -6.22
CA LEU A 71 -7.58 -23.25 -6.84
C LEU A 71 -6.90 -23.87 -8.07
N GLU A 72 -6.28 -23.05 -8.92
CA GLU A 72 -5.47 -23.53 -10.06
C GLU A 72 -4.29 -24.42 -9.62
N LYS A 73 -3.80 -24.23 -8.40
CA LYS A 73 -2.71 -25.04 -7.79
C LYS A 73 -3.22 -26.25 -7.00
N GLY A 74 -4.50 -26.57 -7.08
CA GLY A 74 -5.10 -27.77 -6.48
C GLY A 74 -5.68 -27.57 -5.08
N ALA A 75 -5.80 -26.33 -4.61
CA ALA A 75 -6.56 -26.04 -3.40
C ALA A 75 -8.07 -26.24 -3.64
N THR A 76 -8.82 -26.47 -2.56
CA THR A 76 -10.28 -26.55 -2.59
C THR A 76 -10.88 -25.31 -1.95
N LEU A 77 -11.93 -24.74 -2.54
CA LEU A 77 -12.58 -23.56 -2.00
C LEU A 77 -13.25 -23.87 -0.65
N VAL A 78 -12.99 -23.05 0.37
CA VAL A 78 -13.68 -23.09 1.66
C VAL A 78 -14.63 -21.91 1.78
N GLN A 79 -14.12 -20.70 1.56
CA GLN A 79 -14.91 -19.47 1.55
C GLN A 79 -14.51 -18.60 0.35
N PRO A 80 -15.47 -18.14 -0.48
CA PRO A 80 -15.16 -17.19 -1.55
C PRO A 80 -14.64 -15.86 -0.98
N ALA A 81 -13.90 -15.10 -1.79
CA ALA A 81 -13.51 -13.75 -1.42
C ALA A 81 -14.76 -12.86 -1.31
N LEU A 82 -15.04 -12.36 -0.11
CA LEU A 82 -16.20 -11.54 0.19
C LEU A 82 -15.78 -10.28 0.94
N ASP A 83 -16.45 -9.17 0.65
CA ASP A 83 -16.37 -7.95 1.46
C ASP A 83 -17.04 -8.23 2.82
N VAL A 84 -16.28 -8.06 3.89
CA VAL A 84 -16.72 -8.29 5.27
C VAL A 84 -16.98 -6.98 6.03
N GLY A 85 -16.97 -5.85 5.31
CA GLY A 85 -17.15 -4.50 5.83
C GLY A 85 -15.83 -3.71 5.88
N GLY A 86 -15.96 -2.37 5.75
CA GLY A 86 -14.80 -1.47 5.83
C GLY A 86 -13.80 -1.61 4.68
N ASP A 87 -14.28 -1.98 3.48
CA ASP A 87 -13.45 -2.28 2.31
C ASP A 87 -12.47 -3.47 2.53
N VAL A 88 -12.65 -4.26 3.60
CA VAL A 88 -11.88 -5.47 3.88
C VAL A 88 -12.48 -6.65 3.12
N VAL A 89 -11.66 -7.37 2.36
CA VAL A 89 -12.09 -8.55 1.59
C VAL A 89 -11.34 -9.77 2.09
N VAL A 90 -12.08 -10.82 2.44
CA VAL A 90 -11.52 -12.06 3.00
C VAL A 90 -12.07 -13.26 2.26
N GLY A 91 -11.24 -14.28 2.05
CA GLY A 91 -11.72 -15.63 1.74
C GLY A 91 -10.68 -16.68 2.09
N SER A 92 -11.02 -17.95 1.87
CA SER A 92 -10.18 -19.06 2.31
C SER A 92 -10.29 -20.29 1.41
N VAL A 93 -9.22 -21.07 1.41
CA VAL A 93 -9.10 -22.35 0.71
C VAL A 93 -8.50 -23.38 1.66
N GLN A 94 -8.76 -24.65 1.37
CA GLN A 94 -8.01 -25.77 1.92
C GLN A 94 -6.92 -26.14 0.92
N ASP A 95 -5.66 -26.14 1.35
CA ASP A 95 -4.55 -26.55 0.50
C ASP A 95 -4.58 -28.07 0.21
N PRO A 96 -3.77 -28.58 -0.73
CA PRO A 96 -3.72 -30.01 -1.05
C PRO A 96 -3.32 -30.94 0.12
N PHE A 97 -2.84 -30.39 1.22
CA PHE A 97 -2.37 -31.11 2.41
C PHE A 97 -3.39 -31.06 3.56
N GLY A 98 -4.52 -30.38 3.38
CA GLY A 98 -5.60 -30.26 4.35
C GLY A 98 -5.50 -29.04 5.27
N ASN A 99 -4.54 -28.14 5.08
CA ASN A 99 -4.42 -26.92 5.88
C ASN A 99 -5.41 -25.85 5.41
N LEU A 100 -5.99 -25.12 6.35
CA LEU A 100 -6.82 -23.97 6.05
C LEU A 100 -5.94 -22.73 5.85
N LEU A 101 -6.05 -22.12 4.67
CA LEU A 101 -5.33 -20.93 4.28
C LEU A 101 -6.32 -19.81 3.94
N GLY A 102 -6.21 -18.69 4.63
CA GLY A 102 -6.97 -17.48 4.36
C GLY A 102 -6.17 -16.48 3.53
N PHE A 103 -6.86 -15.71 2.71
CA PHE A 103 -6.34 -14.54 2.02
C PHE A 103 -7.15 -13.31 2.44
N ILE A 104 -6.46 -12.22 2.76
CA ILE A 104 -7.08 -10.98 3.22
C ILE A 104 -6.54 -9.79 2.44
N PHE A 105 -7.43 -8.99 1.87
CA PHE A 105 -7.14 -7.60 1.53
C PHE A 105 -7.72 -6.74 2.65
N ASN A 106 -6.86 -6.00 3.35
CA ASN A 106 -7.27 -5.12 4.42
C ASN A 106 -6.67 -3.73 4.19
N PRO A 107 -7.47 -2.74 3.76
CA PRO A 107 -6.96 -1.38 3.52
C PRO A 107 -6.51 -0.68 4.81
N HIS A 108 -6.86 -1.22 5.97
CA HIS A 108 -6.40 -0.79 7.29
C HIS A 108 -5.18 -1.54 7.78
N PHE A 109 -4.56 -2.35 6.92
CA PHE A 109 -3.29 -3.00 7.13
C PHE A 109 -2.41 -2.75 5.89
N ALA A 110 -1.11 -2.97 5.98
CA ALA A 110 -0.27 -2.86 4.81
C ALA A 110 0.79 -3.95 4.89
N PRO A 111 1.21 -4.53 3.76
CA PRO A 111 2.23 -5.56 3.79
C PRO A 111 3.57 -4.96 4.23
N PRO A 112 4.45 -5.75 4.87
CA PRO A 112 5.82 -5.32 5.13
C PRO A 112 6.50 -4.92 3.82
N LEU A 113 7.44 -3.98 3.90
CA LEU A 113 8.23 -3.58 2.74
C LEU A 113 8.99 -4.80 2.21
N THR A 114 8.82 -5.13 0.94
CA THR A 114 9.63 -6.16 0.28
C THR A 114 11.09 -5.70 0.31
N ALA A 115 11.96 -6.51 0.93
CA ALA A 115 13.39 -6.28 0.84
C ALA A 115 13.84 -6.46 -0.61
N VAL A 116 14.57 -5.49 -1.15
CA VAL A 116 15.16 -5.54 -2.48
C VAL A 116 16.67 -5.35 -2.32
N SER A 117 17.46 -6.24 -2.91
CA SER A 117 18.91 -6.07 -2.92
C SER A 117 19.34 -5.13 -4.05
N VAL A 118 20.43 -4.40 -3.85
CA VAL A 118 21.00 -3.53 -4.89
C VAL A 118 21.33 -4.31 -6.17
N ALA A 119 21.71 -5.58 -6.05
CA ALA A 119 22.04 -6.44 -7.19
C ALA A 119 20.83 -6.79 -8.08
N GLU A 120 19.61 -6.75 -7.53
CA GLU A 120 18.36 -7.04 -8.24
C GLU A 120 17.74 -5.77 -8.85
N MET A 121 18.29 -4.60 -8.51
CA MET A 121 17.81 -3.31 -8.98
C MET A 121 18.51 -2.88 -10.27
N SER A 122 17.74 -2.29 -11.17
CA SER A 122 18.29 -1.54 -12.29
C SER A 122 18.92 -0.24 -11.79
N GLU A 123 20.02 0.16 -12.43
CA GLU A 123 20.59 1.50 -12.27
C GLU A 123 19.76 2.59 -12.96
N GLN A 124 18.81 2.20 -13.82
CA GLN A 124 17.91 3.15 -14.47
C GLN A 124 16.99 3.80 -13.43
N ALA A 125 16.77 5.10 -13.59
CA ALA A 125 15.83 5.87 -12.79
C ALA A 125 15.16 6.93 -13.65
N ILE A 126 13.93 7.29 -13.31
CA ILE A 126 13.25 8.45 -13.86
C ILE A 126 13.61 9.63 -12.97
N VAL A 127 14.20 10.67 -13.56
CA VAL A 127 14.53 11.91 -12.85
C VAL A 127 13.79 13.08 -13.50
N LYS A 128 13.04 13.82 -12.69
CA LYS A 128 12.31 15.03 -13.11
C LYS A 128 12.63 16.17 -12.16
N GLU A 129 12.80 17.37 -12.71
CA GLU A 129 13.11 18.57 -11.93
C GLU A 129 12.20 19.72 -12.36
N ALA A 130 11.84 20.57 -11.40
CA ALA A 130 11.13 21.82 -11.63
C ALA A 130 11.58 22.90 -10.64
N GLU A 131 11.74 24.13 -11.13
CA GLU A 131 12.01 25.30 -10.28
C GLU A 131 10.72 26.07 -10.06
N LEU A 132 10.20 25.99 -8.86
CA LEU A 132 8.87 26.45 -8.52
C LEU A 132 8.93 27.73 -7.70
N VAL A 133 7.94 28.60 -7.90
CA VAL A 133 7.79 29.79 -7.06
C VAL A 133 7.02 29.43 -5.79
N GLY A 134 7.67 29.57 -4.65
CA GLY A 134 7.17 29.19 -3.34
C GLY A 134 8.32 28.93 -2.39
N SER A 135 8.12 29.21 -1.10
CA SER A 135 9.05 28.78 -0.06
C SER A 135 9.08 27.26 0.03
N ARG A 136 10.23 26.70 0.39
CA ARG A 136 10.44 25.26 0.52
C ARG A 136 9.38 24.58 1.41
N ASP A 137 9.03 25.19 2.53
CA ASP A 137 8.05 24.64 3.48
C ASP A 137 6.62 24.59 2.90
N ALA A 138 6.25 25.54 2.04
CA ALA A 138 4.94 25.55 1.39
C ALA A 138 4.84 24.42 0.36
N ILE A 139 5.89 24.20 -0.41
CA ILE A 139 5.94 23.09 -1.39
C ILE A 139 6.01 21.74 -0.67
N TRP A 140 6.75 21.67 0.44
CA TRP A 140 6.76 20.50 1.32
C TRP A 140 5.36 20.13 1.81
N ALA A 141 4.60 21.12 2.27
CA ALA A 141 3.23 20.89 2.76
C ALA A 141 2.33 20.29 1.66
N LEU A 142 2.45 20.76 0.40
CA LEU A 142 1.70 20.20 -0.73
C LEU A 142 2.06 18.74 -1.02
N TRP A 143 3.32 18.34 -0.87
CA TRP A 143 3.70 16.92 -1.03
C TRP A 143 3.24 16.04 0.14
N CYS A 144 3.08 16.62 1.34
CA CYS A 144 2.58 15.90 2.51
C CYS A 144 1.05 15.76 2.53
N ALA A 145 0.34 16.73 1.94
CA ALA A 145 -1.12 16.78 1.82
C ALA A 145 -1.47 17.11 0.36
N PRO A 146 -1.51 16.10 -0.52
CA PRO A 146 -1.69 16.30 -1.95
C PRO A 146 -3.14 16.58 -2.35
N GLU A 147 -4.07 16.52 -1.40
CA GLU A 147 -5.40 17.09 -1.53
C GLU A 147 -5.25 18.57 -1.90
N THR A 148 -6.00 19.05 -2.89
CA THR A 148 -5.99 20.40 -3.51
C THR A 148 -5.17 20.60 -4.78
N TRP A 149 -4.18 19.76 -5.07
CA TRP A 149 -3.35 19.95 -6.28
C TRP A 149 -3.16 18.70 -7.14
N LEU A 150 -3.16 17.51 -6.54
CA LEU A 150 -2.92 16.26 -7.27
C LEU A 150 -4.15 15.36 -7.31
N VAL A 151 -4.84 15.19 -6.18
CA VAL A 151 -6.04 14.35 -6.06
C VAL A 151 -7.12 15.03 -5.22
N GLU A 152 -8.35 14.57 -5.38
CA GLU A 152 -9.48 15.01 -4.54
C GLU A 152 -9.43 14.38 -3.14
N LYS A 153 -9.06 13.09 -3.05
CA LYS A 153 -8.99 12.35 -1.80
C LYS A 153 -7.65 11.63 -1.66
N ALA A 154 -6.97 11.89 -0.56
CA ALA A 154 -5.87 11.07 -0.09
C ALA A 154 -6.08 10.65 1.37
N ASN A 155 -5.41 9.58 1.74
CA ASN A 155 -5.21 9.19 3.12
C ASN A 155 -3.70 9.17 3.32
N VAL A 156 -3.14 10.02 4.20
CA VAL A 156 -1.68 10.09 4.41
C VAL A 156 -1.36 10.02 5.90
N GLU A 157 -0.71 8.93 6.32
CA GLU A 157 -0.10 8.83 7.65
C GLU A 157 1.36 9.30 7.55
N LEU A 158 1.60 10.60 7.77
CA LEU A 158 2.92 11.22 7.60
C LEU A 158 3.92 10.83 8.71
N ARG A 159 4.43 9.60 8.66
CA ARG A 159 5.46 9.03 9.54
C ARG A 159 6.21 7.94 8.81
N VAL A 160 7.43 7.60 9.26
CA VAL A 160 8.18 6.46 8.70
C VAL A 160 7.35 5.17 8.83
N GLY A 161 7.22 4.42 7.73
CA GLY A 161 6.38 3.23 7.62
C GLY A 161 4.88 3.51 7.58
N GLY A 162 4.46 4.77 7.71
CA GLY A 162 3.08 5.20 7.63
C GLY A 162 2.48 4.94 6.25
N ARG A 163 1.21 4.55 6.21
CA ARG A 163 0.50 4.28 4.97
C ARG A 163 0.15 5.55 4.24
N TYR A 164 0.00 5.45 2.94
CA TYR A 164 -0.76 6.44 2.21
C TYR A 164 -1.45 5.86 0.97
N ALA A 165 -2.53 6.52 0.55
CA ALA A 165 -3.26 6.20 -0.66
C ALA A 165 -3.74 7.49 -1.32
N LEU A 166 -3.38 7.68 -2.59
CA LEU A 166 -3.94 8.70 -3.47
C LEU A 166 -5.00 8.04 -4.35
N HIS A 167 -6.22 8.57 -4.34
CA HIS A 167 -7.33 8.00 -5.12
C HIS A 167 -7.50 8.80 -6.41
N PHE A 168 -7.44 8.09 -7.54
CA PHE A 168 -7.55 8.66 -8.88
C PHE A 168 -8.81 8.20 -9.61
N ASP A 169 -9.33 7.01 -9.30
CA ASP A 169 -10.50 6.43 -9.96
C ASP A 169 -11.40 5.73 -8.92
N PHE A 170 -12.53 6.36 -8.60
CA PHE A 170 -13.48 5.82 -7.61
C PHE A 170 -14.42 4.76 -8.19
N ASP A 171 -14.47 4.58 -9.51
CA ASP A 171 -15.26 3.54 -10.16
C ASP A 171 -14.59 2.16 -10.03
N GLN A 172 -13.30 2.12 -9.69
CA GLN A 172 -12.58 0.89 -9.36
C GLN A 172 -12.96 0.33 -8.00
N LYS A 173 -12.82 -0.99 -7.87
CA LYS A 173 -12.92 -1.68 -6.57
C LYS A 173 -11.81 -1.21 -5.60
N PRO A 174 -12.05 -1.26 -4.27
CA PRO A 174 -11.00 -1.02 -3.28
C PRO A 174 -9.71 -1.80 -3.58
N GLY A 175 -8.56 -1.19 -3.33
CA GLY A 175 -7.22 -1.69 -3.70
C GLY A 175 -6.78 -1.30 -5.12
N PHE A 176 -7.71 -0.86 -5.98
CA PHE A 176 -7.46 -0.53 -7.38
C PHE A 176 -7.77 0.93 -7.73
N ARG A 177 -8.18 1.76 -6.77
CA ARG A 177 -8.59 3.16 -6.97
C ARG A 177 -7.42 4.12 -7.12
N GLY A 178 -6.21 3.65 -6.84
CA GLY A 178 -4.99 4.43 -7.03
C GLY A 178 -3.78 3.79 -6.37
N SER A 179 -3.14 4.53 -5.45
CA SER A 179 -1.90 4.11 -4.79
C SER A 179 -2.11 3.35 -3.47
N GLU A 180 -3.25 2.68 -3.32
CA GLU A 180 -3.56 1.87 -2.13
C GLU A 180 -2.45 0.83 -1.86
N GLY A 181 -2.16 0.59 -0.58
CA GLY A 181 -1.07 -0.28 -0.12
C GLY A 181 0.33 0.36 -0.10
N CYS A 182 0.49 1.62 -0.54
CA CYS A 182 1.79 2.30 -0.48
C CYS A 182 2.16 2.81 0.93
N ARG A 183 3.46 3.02 1.15
CA ARG A 183 4.05 3.46 2.43
C ARG A 183 5.07 4.59 2.26
N ILE A 184 5.16 5.44 3.28
CA ILE A 184 6.26 6.38 3.49
C ILE A 184 7.50 5.59 3.96
N LEU A 185 8.61 5.75 3.25
CA LEU A 185 9.88 5.08 3.53
C LEU A 185 10.75 5.89 4.48
N SER A 186 10.90 7.19 4.20
CA SER A 186 11.69 8.11 5.03
C SER A 186 11.27 9.56 4.75
N LEU A 187 11.61 10.44 5.68
CA LEU A 187 11.35 11.87 5.53
C LEU A 187 12.40 12.70 6.26
N LEU A 188 12.73 13.84 5.67
CA LEU A 188 13.43 14.97 6.28
C LEU A 188 12.51 16.18 6.13
N PRO A 189 11.85 16.64 7.20
CA PRO A 189 10.87 17.72 7.10
C PRO A 189 11.41 18.92 6.34
N GLY A 190 10.62 19.42 5.38
CA GLY A 190 10.98 20.51 4.49
C GLY A 190 12.02 20.18 3.43
N ARG A 191 12.61 18.98 3.37
CA ARG A 191 13.76 18.68 2.49
C ARG A 191 13.60 17.43 1.64
N MET A 192 13.05 16.35 2.17
CA MET A 192 12.97 15.08 1.45
C MET A 192 11.80 14.24 1.92
N LEU A 193 11.02 13.70 0.98
CA LEU A 193 9.98 12.72 1.23
C LEU A 193 10.20 11.53 0.30
N SER A 194 10.26 10.31 0.85
CA SER A 194 10.37 9.10 0.07
C SER A 194 9.25 8.12 0.39
N PHE A 195 8.73 7.46 -0.64
CA PHE A 195 7.59 6.56 -0.54
C PHE A 195 7.58 5.50 -1.64
N THR A 196 7.00 4.33 -1.36
CA THR A 196 6.81 3.26 -2.35
C THR A 196 5.79 3.65 -3.41
N TRP A 197 5.82 3.09 -4.62
CA TRP A 197 4.83 3.35 -5.67
C TRP A 197 4.41 2.07 -6.41
N ASN A 198 3.15 1.97 -6.80
CA ASN A 198 2.63 0.87 -7.63
C ASN A 198 2.36 1.31 -9.08
N ALA A 199 2.38 0.34 -9.99
CA ALA A 199 1.90 0.53 -11.36
C ALA A 199 0.36 0.67 -11.39
N PRO A 200 -0.23 1.34 -12.40
CA PRO A 200 -1.68 1.45 -12.54
C PRO A 200 -2.36 0.08 -12.73
N PRO A 201 -3.67 -0.04 -12.46
CA PRO A 201 -4.43 -1.30 -12.64
C PRO A 201 -4.32 -1.93 -14.04
N SER A 202 -4.10 -1.12 -15.07
CA SER A 202 -3.90 -1.57 -16.46
C SER A 202 -2.57 -2.31 -16.69
N LEU A 203 -1.65 -2.29 -15.72
CA LEU A 203 -0.35 -2.96 -15.76
C LEU A 203 -0.23 -3.94 -14.57
N PRO A 204 -1.05 -5.00 -14.55
CA PRO A 204 -1.21 -5.86 -13.37
C PRO A 204 0.03 -6.67 -13.00
N GLU A 205 0.91 -6.98 -13.96
CA GLU A 205 2.11 -7.81 -13.68
C GLU A 205 3.14 -7.05 -12.83
N THR A 206 3.20 -5.73 -12.94
CA THR A 206 4.18 -4.88 -12.22
C THR A 206 3.57 -4.17 -11.02
N ARG A 207 2.23 -4.06 -10.95
CA ARG A 207 1.51 -3.35 -9.89
C ARG A 207 1.89 -3.81 -8.48
N PHE A 208 1.99 -5.12 -8.29
CA PHE A 208 2.21 -5.73 -6.98
C PHE A 208 3.68 -5.68 -6.51
N ARG A 209 4.63 -5.43 -7.41
CA ARG A 209 6.03 -5.22 -7.04
C ARG A 209 6.29 -3.72 -6.96
N ARG A 210 6.34 -3.21 -5.74
CA ARG A 210 6.48 -1.78 -5.50
C ARG A 210 7.86 -1.27 -5.92
N THR A 211 7.87 -0.11 -6.55
CA THR A 211 9.04 0.75 -6.78
C THR A 211 9.04 1.85 -5.71
N TRP A 212 9.91 2.84 -5.77
CA TRP A 212 9.82 3.99 -4.85
C TRP A 212 10.28 5.30 -5.47
N VAL A 213 9.73 6.37 -4.93
CA VAL A 213 9.95 7.75 -5.33
C VAL A 213 10.65 8.48 -4.19
N VAL A 214 11.59 9.34 -4.55
CA VAL A 214 12.27 10.27 -3.64
C VAL A 214 12.03 11.67 -4.19
N VAL A 215 11.37 12.50 -3.40
CA VAL A 215 11.16 13.93 -3.68
C VAL A 215 12.10 14.72 -2.80
N GLU A 216 12.97 15.50 -3.41
CA GLU A 216 13.96 16.35 -2.75
C GLU A 216 13.66 17.82 -3.04
N LEU A 217 13.74 18.66 -2.00
CA LEU A 217 13.44 20.08 -2.04
C LEU A 217 14.68 20.90 -1.68
N GLU A 218 15.13 21.73 -2.61
CA GLU A 218 16.27 22.62 -2.45
C GLU A 218 15.79 24.08 -2.55
N GLU A 219 16.10 24.91 -1.56
CA GLU A 219 15.85 26.35 -1.67
C GLU A 219 16.94 26.97 -2.55
N LEU A 220 16.52 27.59 -3.66
CA LEU A 220 17.45 28.25 -4.58
C LEU A 220 17.73 29.69 -4.15
N GLU A 221 16.65 30.38 -3.78
CA GLU A 221 16.64 31.74 -3.24
C GLU A 221 15.32 31.96 -2.49
N ALA A 222 15.19 33.09 -1.79
CA ALA A 222 13.99 33.38 -1.02
C ALA A 222 12.72 33.31 -1.88
N GLY A 223 11.83 32.36 -1.55
CA GLY A 223 10.57 32.17 -2.27
C GLY A 223 10.70 31.43 -3.61
N ARG A 224 11.84 30.79 -3.91
CA ARG A 224 11.99 29.85 -5.04
C ARG A 224 12.66 28.56 -4.60
N THR A 225 12.08 27.44 -5.03
CA THR A 225 12.49 26.11 -4.59
C THR A 225 12.59 25.18 -5.79
N ARG A 226 13.68 24.43 -5.89
CA ARG A 226 13.81 23.32 -6.82
C ARG A 226 13.20 22.07 -6.19
N VAL A 227 12.33 21.41 -6.94
CA VAL A 227 11.84 20.06 -6.66
C VAL A 227 12.56 19.10 -7.59
N ARG A 228 13.22 18.09 -7.04
CA ARG A 228 13.76 16.95 -7.78
C ARG A 228 13.00 15.70 -7.37
N LEU A 229 12.44 15.00 -8.36
CA LEU A 229 11.77 13.72 -8.18
C LEU A 229 12.61 12.63 -8.84
N THR A 230 12.96 11.61 -8.07
CA THR A 230 13.65 10.40 -8.55
C THR A 230 12.77 9.18 -8.31
N HIS A 231 12.33 8.50 -9.37
CA HIS A 231 11.59 7.23 -9.28
C HIS A 231 12.50 6.08 -9.68
N THR A 232 12.78 5.20 -8.72
CA THR A 232 13.75 4.10 -8.80
C THR A 232 13.17 2.83 -8.16
N GLY A 233 13.99 1.79 -7.94
CA GLY A 233 13.54 0.49 -7.46
C GLY A 233 13.08 -0.45 -8.58
N TRP A 234 13.37 -0.12 -9.83
CA TRP A 234 13.01 -0.94 -10.98
C TRP A 234 13.79 -2.25 -10.99
N PRO A 235 13.16 -3.39 -11.32
CA PRO A 235 13.88 -4.65 -11.40
C PRO A 235 14.81 -4.72 -12.61
N ALA A 236 16.04 -5.14 -12.39
CA ALA A 236 17.06 -5.24 -13.45
C ALA A 236 16.63 -6.21 -14.56
N ASP A 237 16.17 -7.40 -14.17
CA ASP A 237 15.69 -8.45 -15.07
C ASP A 237 14.40 -8.02 -15.80
N GLY A 238 13.48 -7.37 -15.09
CA GLY A 238 12.24 -6.87 -15.65
C GLY A 238 12.47 -5.82 -16.74
N LEU A 239 13.23 -4.76 -16.47
CA LEU A 239 13.49 -3.73 -17.48
C LEU A 239 14.30 -4.24 -18.68
N ALA A 240 15.18 -5.21 -18.46
CA ALA A 240 15.96 -5.82 -19.54
C ALA A 240 15.14 -6.78 -20.41
N ASN A 241 13.99 -7.25 -19.92
CA ASN A 241 13.11 -8.19 -20.63
C ASN A 241 11.98 -7.45 -21.38
N PRO A 242 12.01 -7.40 -22.73
CA PRO A 242 10.98 -6.74 -23.53
C PRO A 242 9.59 -7.41 -23.44
N GLU A 243 9.54 -8.68 -23.04
CA GLU A 243 8.29 -9.43 -22.87
C GLU A 243 7.60 -9.13 -21.53
N SER A 244 8.29 -8.52 -20.58
CA SER A 244 7.68 -8.10 -19.32
C SER A 244 6.93 -6.77 -19.47
N GLN A 245 6.02 -6.46 -18.54
CA GLN A 245 5.34 -5.17 -18.46
C GLN A 245 6.20 -4.01 -17.89
N TRP A 246 7.44 -4.25 -17.48
CA TRP A 246 8.29 -3.23 -16.83
C TRP A 246 8.68 -2.07 -17.74
N PRO A 247 9.10 -2.28 -19.00
CA PRO A 247 9.37 -1.17 -19.93
C PRO A 247 8.17 -0.25 -20.15
N GLN A 248 6.96 -0.82 -20.26
CA GLN A 248 5.71 -0.07 -20.41
C GLN A 248 5.39 0.72 -19.14
N THR A 249 5.61 0.11 -17.97
CA THR A 249 5.45 0.76 -16.66
C THR A 249 6.41 1.94 -16.50
N PHE A 250 7.68 1.76 -16.86
CA PHE A 250 8.68 2.83 -16.83
C PHE A 250 8.28 4.01 -17.72
N GLN A 251 7.91 3.73 -18.98
CA GLN A 251 7.47 4.78 -19.91
C GLN A 251 6.18 5.48 -19.48
N TYR A 252 5.27 4.76 -18.83
CA TYR A 252 4.07 5.37 -18.24
C TYR A 252 4.45 6.43 -17.20
N PHE A 253 5.32 6.08 -16.25
CA PHE A 253 5.73 7.00 -15.20
C PHE A 253 6.64 8.13 -15.68
N GLU A 254 7.42 7.90 -16.74
CA GLU A 254 8.25 8.94 -17.36
C GLU A 254 7.38 10.13 -17.83
N ARG A 255 6.21 9.82 -18.40
CA ARG A 255 5.20 10.81 -18.79
C ARG A 255 4.41 11.32 -17.58
N ALA A 256 3.97 10.42 -16.71
CA ALA A 256 3.13 10.78 -15.55
C ALA A 256 3.80 11.81 -14.64
N TRP A 257 5.07 11.61 -14.27
CA TRP A 257 5.77 12.54 -13.39
C TRP A 257 5.98 13.92 -14.01
N SER A 258 6.13 13.98 -15.33
CA SER A 258 6.19 15.26 -16.04
C SER A 258 4.86 16.02 -15.91
N MET A 259 3.73 15.33 -16.03
CA MET A 259 2.39 15.92 -15.84
C MET A 259 2.15 16.34 -14.39
N VAL A 260 2.62 15.56 -13.41
CA VAL A 260 2.51 15.88 -11.98
C VAL A 260 3.24 17.17 -11.63
N LEU A 261 4.52 17.32 -12.04
CA LEU A 261 5.26 18.55 -11.75
C LEU A 261 4.63 19.79 -12.43
N GLN A 262 4.11 19.64 -13.64
CA GLN A 262 3.37 20.73 -14.30
C GLN A 262 2.06 21.07 -13.59
N ALA A 263 1.35 20.09 -13.02
CA ALA A 263 0.15 20.33 -12.23
C ALA A 263 0.46 21.12 -10.95
N LEU A 264 1.56 20.77 -10.26
CA LEU A 264 2.05 21.50 -9.10
C LEU A 264 2.40 22.95 -9.44
N GLU A 265 3.11 23.18 -10.55
CA GLU A 265 3.46 24.51 -11.04
C GLU A 265 2.21 25.36 -11.34
N ARG A 266 1.22 24.77 -12.03
CA ARG A 266 -0.06 25.44 -12.30
C ARG A 266 -0.82 25.79 -11.02
N HIS A 267 -0.86 24.88 -10.05
CA HIS A 267 -1.51 25.12 -8.75
C HIS A 267 -0.85 26.30 -8.02
N LEU A 268 0.48 26.30 -7.91
CA LEU A 268 1.23 27.38 -7.27
C LEU A 268 1.06 28.74 -7.98
N SER A 269 0.91 28.72 -9.31
CA SER A 269 0.65 29.92 -10.11
C SER A 269 -0.76 30.46 -9.89
N ALA A 270 -1.76 29.59 -9.72
CA ALA A 270 -3.15 29.97 -9.51
C ALA A 270 -3.41 30.56 -8.11
N VAL A 271 -2.74 30.07 -7.06
CA VAL A 271 -2.90 30.57 -5.68
C VAL A 271 -2.31 31.99 -5.48
N LYS A 272 -1.47 32.44 -6.42
CA LYS A 272 -0.85 33.79 -6.40
C LYS A 272 -1.68 34.89 -7.07
N GLY A 273 -2.68 34.53 -7.88
CA GLY A 273 -3.55 35.46 -8.59
C GLY A 273 -4.82 35.75 -7.81
#